data_AF-A0A5A7S1N2-F1
#
_entry.id   AF-A0A5A7S1N2-F1
#
_cell.length_a   1.000
_cell.length_b   1.000
_cell.length_c   1.000
_cell.angle_alpha   90.00
_cell.angle_beta   90.00
_cell.angle_gamma   90.00
#
_symmetry.space_group_name_H-M   'P 1'
#
loop_
_entity.id
_entity.type
_entity.pdbx_description
1 polymer ?
#
loop_
_entity_poly.entity_id
_entity_poly.type
_entity_poly.pdbx_seq_one_letter_code
_entity_poly.pdbx_strand_id
1 'polypeptide(L)'
;MKDKKTPDKKTLGKRRKQILRVLLIVSSAYMLFFLFMILMIYYLNVGYDITRLLQLSILQIAILGCGMYLLFILIIVLLHVGYVRKKKWLEESMKPKPVFYKGKRLYTFTYPPGARGGVYAKTLIDVDDKTAILLRHRIVGPEEIWEDLLS
;
A
#
# COMPACT_ATOMS: atom_id res chain seq x y z
N MET A 1 -26.49 -2.36 -16.23
CA MET A 1 -25.12 -1.89 -16.51
C MET A 1 -24.30 -2.10 -15.24
N LYS A 2 -23.47 -3.16 -15.19
CA LYS A 2 -22.71 -3.55 -13.99
C LYS A 2 -21.52 -2.60 -13.83
N ASP A 3 -21.58 -1.75 -12.80
CA ASP A 3 -20.47 -0.93 -12.34
C ASP A 3 -19.27 -1.85 -12.04
N LYS A 4 -18.22 -1.71 -12.85
CA LYS A 4 -16.93 -2.38 -12.65
C LYS A 4 -16.34 -1.81 -11.37
N LYS A 5 -16.63 -2.48 -10.23
CA LYS A 5 -15.94 -2.36 -8.94
C LYS A 5 -14.44 -2.18 -9.18
N THR A 6 -13.98 -0.94 -9.21
CA THR A 6 -12.58 -0.61 -8.99
C THR A 6 -12.34 -1.03 -7.54
N PRO A 7 -11.49 -2.03 -7.26
CA PRO A 7 -11.24 -2.46 -5.90
C PRO A 7 -10.67 -1.26 -5.15
N ASP A 8 -11.47 -0.73 -4.24
CA ASP A 8 -11.24 0.53 -3.55
C ASP A 8 -9.89 0.46 -2.80
N LYS A 9 -8.87 1.09 -3.39
CA LYS A 9 -7.52 1.20 -2.82
C LYS A 9 -7.55 1.77 -1.39
N LYS A 10 -8.54 2.61 -1.06
CA LYS A 10 -8.63 3.25 0.25
C LYS A 10 -9.08 2.26 1.33
N THR A 11 -10.04 1.37 1.07
CA THR A 11 -10.50 0.39 2.07
C THR A 11 -9.48 -0.71 2.35
N LEU A 12 -8.76 -1.22 1.35
CA LEU A 12 -7.69 -2.21 1.53
C LEU A 12 -6.51 -1.65 2.35
N GLY A 13 -6.15 -0.39 2.13
CA GLY A 13 -5.12 0.30 2.91
C GLY A 13 -5.55 0.53 4.37
N LYS A 14 -6.81 0.92 4.60
CA LYS A 14 -7.35 1.19 5.95
C LYS A 14 -7.41 -0.05 6.83
N ARG A 15 -8.03 -1.14 6.35
CA ARG A 15 -8.15 -2.40 7.11
C ARG A 15 -6.78 -2.94 7.53
N ARG A 16 -5.78 -2.80 6.67
CA ARG A 16 -4.44 -3.30 6.94
C ARG A 16 -3.61 -2.42 7.87
N LYS A 17 -3.78 -1.09 7.81
CA LYS A 17 -3.24 -0.19 8.84
C LYS A 17 -3.84 -0.50 10.20
N GLN A 18 -5.12 -0.85 10.28
CA GLN A 18 -5.75 -1.30 11.51
C GLN A 18 -5.13 -2.60 12.02
N ILE A 19 -4.92 -3.61 11.15
CA ILE A 19 -4.24 -4.87 11.54
C ILE A 19 -2.83 -4.60 12.08
N LEU A 20 -2.02 -3.79 11.38
CA LEU A 20 -0.67 -3.41 11.86
C LEU A 20 -0.71 -2.68 13.19
N ARG A 21 -1.67 -1.77 13.38
CA ARG A 21 -1.84 -1.01 14.62
C ARG A 21 -2.23 -1.93 15.78
N VAL A 22 -3.18 -2.85 15.55
CA VAL A 22 -3.57 -3.86 16.54
C VAL A 22 -2.39 -4.77 16.86
N LEU A 23 -1.67 -5.26 15.86
CA LEU A 23 -0.52 -6.14 16.05
C LEU A 23 0.60 -5.45 16.86
N LEU A 24 0.85 -4.16 16.62
CA LEU A 24 1.79 -3.35 17.41
C LEU A 24 1.32 -3.15 18.86
N ILE A 25 0.03 -2.85 19.06
CA ILE A 25 -0.54 -2.71 20.41
C ILE A 25 -0.43 -4.03 21.17
N VAL A 26 -0.77 -5.15 20.53
CA VAL A 26 -0.66 -6.50 21.12
C VAL A 26 0.79 -6.84 21.45
N SER A 27 1.73 -6.55 20.55
CA SER A 27 3.16 -6.77 20.78
C SER A 27 3.70 -5.92 21.94
N SER A 28 3.30 -4.65 22.03
CA SER A 28 3.67 -3.76 23.13
C SER A 28 3.07 -4.19 24.46
N ALA A 29 1.79 -4.59 24.46
CA ALA A 29 1.12 -5.12 25.64
C ALA A 29 1.78 -6.42 26.13
N TYR A 30 2.17 -7.31 25.20
CA TYR A 30 2.92 -8.52 25.52
C TYR A 30 4.26 -8.21 26.18
N MET A 31 5.02 -7.25 25.63
CA MET A 31 6.30 -6.84 26.23
C MET A 31 6.13 -6.31 27.65
N LEU A 32 5.10 -5.48 27.87
CA LEU A 32 4.81 -4.88 29.17
C LEU A 32 4.37 -5.94 30.18
N PHE A 33 3.54 -6.89 29.76
CA PHE A 33 3.16 -8.06 30.56
C PHE A 33 4.36 -8.94 30.90
N PHE A 34 5.24 -9.19 29.94
CA PHE A 34 6.45 -10.00 30.15
C PHE A 34 7.42 -9.34 31.14
N LEU A 35 7.59 -8.02 31.04
CA LEU A 35 8.42 -7.25 31.98
C LEU A 35 7.81 -7.26 33.38
N PHE A 36 6.49 -7.11 33.49
CA PHE A 36 5.77 -7.24 34.75
C PHE A 36 5.95 -8.64 35.37
N MET A 37 5.89 -9.70 34.56
CA MET A 37 6.11 -11.07 35.01
C MET A 37 7.53 -11.27 35.57
N ILE A 38 8.56 -10.74 34.88
CA ILE A 38 9.95 -10.78 35.38
C ILE A 38 10.05 -10.04 36.72
N LEU A 39 9.43 -8.87 36.83
CA LEU A 39 9.46 -8.06 38.04
C LEU A 39 8.78 -8.78 39.22
N MET A 40 7.64 -9.42 38.99
CA MET A 40 6.95 -10.26 39.97
C MET A 40 7.80 -11.46 40.44
N ILE A 41 8.47 -12.14 39.52
CA ILE A 41 9.34 -13.28 39.86
C ILE A 41 10.55 -12.80 40.68
N TYR A 42 11.22 -11.73 40.24
CA TYR A 42 12.49 -11.30 40.80
C TYR A 42 12.36 -10.51 42.12
N TYR A 43 11.37 -9.61 42.22
CA TYR A 43 11.22 -8.73 43.39
C TYR A 43 10.23 -9.27 44.43
N LEU A 44 9.14 -9.91 44.01
CA LEU A 44 8.12 -10.37 44.95
C LEU A 44 8.31 -11.82 45.39
N ASN A 45 9.21 -12.60 44.77
CA ASN A 45 9.38 -14.06 44.98
C ASN A 45 8.11 -14.92 44.82
N VAL A 46 6.94 -14.31 44.57
CA VAL A 46 5.63 -14.97 44.38
C VAL A 46 5.60 -15.81 43.09
N GLY A 47 6.43 -15.49 42.11
CA GLY A 47 6.47 -16.19 40.82
C GLY A 47 7.24 -17.51 40.81
N TYR A 48 7.98 -17.84 41.88
CA TYR A 48 8.80 -19.06 41.91
C TYR A 48 7.97 -20.35 41.86
N ASP A 49 6.77 -20.36 42.45
CA ASP A 49 5.85 -21.52 42.37
C ASP A 49 5.43 -21.84 40.93
N ILE A 50 5.26 -20.80 40.10
CA ILE A 50 4.92 -20.94 38.68
C ILE A 50 6.11 -21.51 37.90
N THR A 51 7.32 -21.01 38.17
CA THR A 51 8.54 -21.56 37.55
C THR A 51 8.82 -23.00 37.97
N ARG A 52 8.51 -23.35 39.22
CA ARG A 52 8.62 -24.71 39.78
C ARG A 52 7.60 -25.67 39.17
N LEU A 53 6.37 -25.21 38.92
CA LEU A 53 5.32 -25.99 38.24
C LEU A 53 5.71 -26.32 36.79
N LEU A 54 6.32 -25.37 36.07
CA LEU A 54 6.78 -25.59 34.70
C LEU A 54 8.11 -26.35 34.60
N GLN A 55 8.81 -26.60 35.72
CA GLN A 55 10.16 -27.20 35.76
C GLN A 55 11.20 -26.49 34.85
N LEU A 56 10.94 -25.24 34.48
CA LEU A 56 11.81 -24.45 33.60
C LEU A 56 12.61 -23.46 34.43
N SER A 57 13.90 -23.35 34.14
CA SER A 57 14.73 -22.32 34.77
C SER A 57 14.28 -20.92 34.32
N ILE A 58 14.51 -19.91 35.17
CA ILE A 58 14.20 -18.51 34.85
C ILE A 58 14.87 -18.09 33.53
N LEU A 59 16.07 -18.59 33.27
CA LEU A 59 16.80 -18.40 32.01
C LEU A 59 16.05 -18.99 30.80
N GLN A 60 15.50 -20.20 30.92
CA GLN A 60 14.74 -20.82 29.84
C GLN A 60 13.44 -20.08 29.53
N ILE A 61 12.75 -19.58 30.57
CA ILE A 61 11.54 -18.76 30.41
C ILE A 61 11.89 -17.42 29.73
N ALA A 62 13.03 -16.83 30.08
CA ALA A 62 13.53 -15.61 29.46
C ALA A 62 13.83 -15.82 27.96
N ILE A 63 14.49 -16.94 27.61
CA ILE A 63 14.80 -17.30 26.23
C ILE A 63 13.53 -17.54 25.43
N LEU A 64 12.55 -18.27 25.98
CA LEU A 64 11.25 -18.52 25.35
C LEU A 64 10.48 -17.22 25.09
N GLY A 65 10.42 -16.32 26.06
CA GLY A 65 9.76 -15.02 25.91
C GLY A 65 10.44 -14.14 24.86
N CYS A 66 11.77 -14.12 24.84
CA CYS A 66 12.54 -13.41 23.82
C CYS A 66 12.32 -14.00 22.41
N GLY A 67 12.27 -15.34 22.31
CA GLY A 67 11.97 -16.05 21.07
C GLY A 67 10.57 -15.74 20.53
N MET A 68 9.55 -15.74 21.40
CA MET A 68 8.19 -15.34 21.01
C MET A 68 8.12 -13.88 20.57
N TYR A 69 8.83 -12.98 21.24
CA TYR A 69 8.87 -11.58 20.86
C TYR A 69 9.54 -11.37 19.49
N LEU A 70 10.63 -12.08 19.21
CA LEU A 70 11.25 -12.11 17.89
C LEU A 70 10.28 -12.58 16.80
N LEU A 71 9.46 -13.58 17.08
CA LEU A 71 8.44 -14.06 16.15
C LEU A 71 7.40 -12.98 15.83
N PHE A 72 6.94 -12.23 16.84
CA PHE A 72 6.06 -11.06 16.62
C PHE A 72 6.71 -10.01 15.72
N ILE A 73 7.98 -9.68 15.95
CA ILE A 73 8.73 -8.73 15.10
C ILE A 73 8.81 -9.25 13.67
N LEU A 74 9.10 -10.54 13.48
CA LEU A 74 9.24 -11.16 12.16
C LEU A 74 7.92 -11.08 11.39
N ILE A 75 6.79 -11.35 12.05
CA ILE A 75 5.45 -11.19 11.44
C ILE A 75 5.20 -9.73 11.03
N ILE A 76 5.51 -8.77 11.91
CA ILE A 76 5.35 -7.33 11.62
C ILE A 76 6.17 -6.94 10.37
N VAL A 77 7.43 -7.39 10.31
CA VAL A 77 8.34 -7.09 9.19
C VAL A 77 7.86 -7.73 7.90
N LEU A 78 7.48 -9.02 7.91
CA LEU A 78 6.93 -9.70 6.73
C LEU A 78 5.68 -9.00 6.20
N LEU A 79 4.78 -8.61 7.11
CA LEU A 79 3.62 -7.83 6.73
C LEU A 79 4.06 -6.50 6.13
N HIS A 80 5.00 -5.77 6.73
CA HIS A 80 5.47 -4.50 6.20
C HIS A 80 6.10 -4.64 4.80
N VAL A 81 7.00 -5.60 4.57
CA VAL A 81 7.65 -5.83 3.27
C VAL A 81 6.63 -6.19 2.19
N GLY A 82 5.65 -7.05 2.51
CA GLY A 82 4.55 -7.37 1.60
C GLY A 82 3.74 -6.13 1.20
N TYR A 83 3.68 -5.10 2.06
CA TYR A 83 3.01 -3.84 1.75
C TYR A 83 3.75 -3.06 0.68
N VAL A 84 5.05 -2.86 0.91
CA VAL A 84 5.88 -1.98 0.09
C VAL A 84 5.94 -2.55 -1.32
N ARG A 85 6.10 -3.87 -1.45
CA ARG A 85 6.02 -4.56 -2.74
C ARG A 85 4.67 -4.39 -3.42
N LYS A 86 3.57 -4.62 -2.71
CA LYS A 86 2.22 -4.50 -3.29
C LYS A 86 1.89 -3.07 -3.67
N LYS A 87 2.29 -2.08 -2.85
CA LYS A 87 2.12 -0.65 -3.14
C LYS A 87 2.88 -0.27 -4.42
N LYS A 88 4.15 -0.65 -4.53
CA LYS A 88 4.99 -0.38 -5.70
C LYS A 88 4.41 -1.01 -6.97
N TRP A 89 3.99 -2.28 -6.91
CA TRP A 89 3.34 -2.95 -8.05
C TRP A 89 2.04 -2.27 -8.48
N LEU A 90 1.25 -1.77 -7.52
CA LEU A 90 -0.03 -1.10 -7.76
C LEU A 90 0.14 0.33 -8.30
N GLU A 91 1.27 0.98 -8.01
CA GLU A 91 1.68 2.25 -8.61
C GLU A 91 2.20 2.02 -10.04
N GLU A 92 3.02 0.99 -10.27
CA GLU A 92 3.49 0.60 -11.60
C GLU A 92 2.34 0.16 -12.51
N SER A 93 1.36 -0.58 -11.99
CA SER A 93 0.17 -1.01 -12.75
C SER A 93 -0.80 0.13 -13.07
N MET A 94 -0.74 1.24 -12.33
CA MET A 94 -1.53 2.45 -12.58
C MET A 94 -0.88 3.39 -13.59
N LYS A 95 0.42 3.24 -13.86
CA LYS A 95 1.06 4.03 -14.91
C LYS A 95 0.41 3.63 -16.24
N PRO A 96 0.00 4.59 -17.08
CA PRO A 96 -0.54 4.27 -18.39
C PRO A 96 0.48 3.40 -19.12
N LYS A 97 0.05 2.23 -19.59
CA LYS A 97 0.91 1.35 -20.39
C LYS A 97 1.41 2.18 -21.59
N PRO A 98 2.71 2.13 -21.91
CA PRO A 98 3.25 2.87 -23.04
C PRO A 98 2.49 2.43 -24.30
N VAL A 99 1.83 3.39 -24.95
CA VAL A 99 1.16 3.16 -26.23
C VAL A 99 2.24 3.22 -27.31
N PHE A 100 2.24 2.25 -28.23
CA PHE A 100 3.19 2.23 -29.34
C PHE A 100 2.47 2.55 -30.64
N TYR A 101 3.05 3.39 -31.49
CA TYR A 101 2.56 3.71 -32.82
C TYR A 101 3.69 3.46 -33.82
N LYS A 102 3.47 2.58 -34.82
CA LYS A 102 4.48 2.17 -35.81
C LYS A 102 5.82 1.74 -35.19
N GLY A 103 5.78 0.99 -34.09
CA GLY A 103 6.98 0.54 -33.38
C GLY A 103 7.66 1.60 -32.51
N LYS A 104 7.22 2.87 -32.56
CA LYS A 104 7.74 3.97 -31.74
C LYS A 104 6.92 4.15 -30.46
N ARG A 105 7.56 4.59 -29.37
CA ARG A 105 6.90 4.92 -28.11
C ARG A 105 6.11 6.23 -28.29
N LEU A 106 4.80 6.19 -28.06
CA LEU A 106 3.90 7.31 -28.23
C LEU A 106 3.63 8.01 -26.89
N TYR A 107 4.09 9.25 -26.75
CA TYR A 107 3.74 10.11 -25.62
C TYR A 107 2.54 10.98 -26.00
N THR A 108 1.46 10.92 -25.21
CA THR A 108 0.28 11.76 -25.45
C THR A 108 0.32 12.98 -24.54
N PHE A 109 0.32 14.18 -25.13
CA PHE A 109 0.20 15.44 -24.42
C PHE A 109 -1.16 16.06 -24.74
N THR A 110 -1.91 16.52 -23.72
CA THR A 110 -3.23 17.13 -23.92
C THR A 110 -3.22 18.55 -23.38
N TYR A 111 -3.64 19.51 -24.20
CA TYR A 111 -3.77 20.92 -23.85
C TYR A 111 -5.23 21.38 -24.03
N PRO A 112 -5.84 22.06 -23.04
CA PRO A 112 -5.28 22.37 -21.72
C PRO A 112 -5.12 21.12 -20.82
N PRO A 113 -4.17 21.11 -19.88
CA PRO A 113 -3.87 19.94 -19.06
C PRO A 113 -5.07 19.55 -18.19
N GLY A 114 -5.45 18.27 -18.23
CA GLY A 114 -6.58 17.74 -17.44
C GLY A 114 -7.96 17.92 -18.08
N ALA A 115 -8.05 18.50 -19.29
CA ALA A 115 -9.30 18.59 -20.03
C ALA A 115 -9.87 17.18 -20.33
N ARG A 116 -11.17 17.00 -20.07
CA ARG A 116 -11.94 15.78 -20.38
C ARG A 116 -13.13 16.15 -21.24
N GLY A 117 -13.48 15.28 -22.20
CA GLY A 117 -14.55 15.54 -23.16
C GLY A 117 -14.21 16.65 -24.16
N GLY A 118 -15.07 16.84 -25.16
CA GLY A 118 -14.86 17.80 -26.24
C GLY A 118 -14.19 17.22 -27.48
N VAL A 119 -14.06 18.05 -28.52
CA VAL A 119 -13.39 17.70 -29.78
C VAL A 119 -11.92 18.14 -29.70
N TYR A 120 -11.01 17.22 -30.05
CA TYR A 120 -9.57 17.46 -30.00
C TYR A 120 -8.96 17.40 -31.40
N ALA A 121 -8.19 18.43 -31.76
CA ALA A 121 -7.19 18.34 -32.82
C ALA A 121 -6.07 17.41 -32.35
N LYS A 122 -5.70 16.46 -33.20
CA LYS A 122 -4.61 15.52 -32.95
C LYS A 122 -3.50 15.79 -33.94
N THR A 123 -2.35 16.21 -33.43
CA THR A 123 -1.14 16.40 -34.23
C THR A 123 -0.10 15.36 -33.81
N LEU A 124 0.36 14.56 -34.75
CA LEU A 124 1.44 13.61 -34.53
C LEU A 124 2.77 14.28 -34.90
N ILE A 125 3.71 14.30 -33.98
CA ILE A 125 5.05 14.84 -34.16
C ILE A 125 6.02 13.68 -33.96
N ASP A 126 6.69 13.26 -35.03
CA ASP A 126 7.81 12.33 -34.95
C ASP A 126 9.03 13.08 -34.41
N VAL A 127 9.61 12.59 -33.29
CA VAL A 127 10.79 13.21 -32.67
C VAL A 127 12.05 12.46 -33.06
N ASP A 128 12.01 11.13 -32.95
CA ASP A 128 13.15 10.24 -33.22
C ASP A 128 12.66 8.90 -33.81
N ASP A 129 13.60 8.02 -34.16
CA ASP A 129 13.34 6.66 -34.62
C ASP A 129 12.61 5.80 -33.58
N LYS A 130 12.69 6.17 -32.30
CA LYS A 130 12.09 5.43 -31.18
C LYS A 130 10.91 6.15 -30.53
N THR A 131 10.66 7.41 -30.86
CA THR A 131 9.75 8.27 -30.10
C THR A 131 8.85 9.10 -31.01
N ALA A 132 7.55 9.05 -30.75
CA ALA A 132 6.56 9.94 -31.36
C ALA A 132 5.75 10.64 -30.26
N ILE A 133 5.34 11.88 -30.51
CA ILE A 133 4.49 12.66 -29.62
C ILE A 133 3.14 12.87 -30.30
N LEU A 134 2.07 12.56 -29.58
CA LEU A 134 0.70 12.92 -29.96
C LEU A 134 0.28 14.14 -29.16
N LEU A 135 0.26 15.31 -29.80
CA LEU A 135 -0.30 16.51 -29.24
C LEU A 135 -1.82 16.51 -29.47
N ARG A 136 -2.58 16.62 -28.39
CA ARG A 136 -4.03 16.78 -28.40
C ARG A 136 -4.39 18.18 -27.95
N HIS A 137 -4.85 19.02 -28.85
CA HIS A 137 -5.34 20.36 -28.54
C HIS A 137 -6.86 20.34 -28.52
N ARG A 138 -7.50 20.76 -27.43
CA ARG A 138 -8.96 20.83 -27.36
C ARG A 138 -9.43 22.04 -28.18
N ILE A 139 -10.18 21.78 -29.25
CA ILE A 139 -10.76 22.83 -30.11
C ILE A 139 -12.11 23.26 -29.55
N VAL A 140 -12.96 22.30 -29.18
CA VAL A 140 -14.33 22.56 -28.72
C VAL A 140 -14.52 21.95 -27.34
N GLY A 141 -15.06 22.74 -26.41
CA GLY A 141 -15.40 22.29 -25.07
C GLY A 141 -16.57 21.31 -25.08
N PRO A 142 -16.72 20.44 -24.06
CA PRO A 142 -17.93 19.63 -23.94
C PRO A 142 -19.19 20.50 -23.78
N GLU A 143 -19.11 21.61 -23.04
CA GLU A 143 -20.22 22.55 -22.81
C GLU A 143 -20.83 23.05 -24.14
N GLU A 144 -19.99 23.53 -25.06
CA GLU A 144 -20.37 24.08 -26.36
C GLU A 144 -21.07 23.04 -27.27
N ILE A 145 -20.66 21.77 -27.19
CA ILE A 145 -21.27 20.69 -27.99
C ILE A 145 -22.69 20.38 -27.51
N TRP A 146 -22.95 20.52 -26.21
CA TRP A 146 -24.26 20.23 -25.63
C TRP A 146 -25.24 21.39 -25.77
N GLU A 147 -24.75 22.64 -25.77
CA GLU A 147 -25.57 23.83 -26.01
C GLU A 147 -26.16 23.83 -27.44
N ASP A 148 -25.35 23.50 -28.46
CA ASP A 148 -25.82 23.37 -29.85
C ASP A 148 -26.84 22.21 -30.06
N LEU A 149 -26.87 21.24 -29.15
CA LEU A 149 -27.79 20.10 -29.25
C LEU A 149 -29.13 20.34 -28.54
N LEU A 150 -29.21 21.37 -27.69
CA LEU A 150 -30.38 21.71 -26.86
C LEU A 150 -31.09 22.99 -27.31
N SER A 151 -30.52 23.75 -28.25
CA SER A 151 -31.17 24.86 -28.98
C SER A 151 -31.96 24.36 -30.18
#